data_AF-A0A9P4J5U3-F1
#
_entry.id   AF-A0A9P4J5U3-F1
#
_cell.length_a   1.000
_cell.length_b   1.000
_cell.length_c   1.000
_cell.angle_alpha   90.00
_cell.angle_beta   90.00
_cell.angle_gamma   90.00
#
_symmetry.space_group_name_H-M   'P 1'
#
loop_
_entity.id
_entity.type
_entity.pdbx_description
1 polymer ?
#
loop_
_entity_poly.entity_id
_entity_poly.type
_entity_poly.pdbx_seq_one_letter_code
_entity_poly.pdbx_strand_id
1 'polypeptide(L)'
;MDLTPIRIRGARHGTKRLSSFTKMTSSKKRRRIAGAEIGANKSGASLQGVSKKSGHSLSSIEKLPLEILEAIFANAPNLALPLSSPSLSKALASEKMFAVCASTWFMPSGSATHKDVTALEQVEYDESSANEWTTSVDQINRLMACRWMTWSRFKIILGNILVHHDFDDDNEGFGAFQMDFEQPWKQYRFPDLKIGSAVNVPEKLLRGPWSPDKSQFLYYLCFLGLQVDWDRSTAGEVASHGLEDAIKARDRIAVVSLLSDQVSVLPSQDSLRSAIMDHGCDQTIIFHLLDACIRAKSREHDGLMEHGKMRVKPLDSVIWSWLKRYEAAAQNKAKWLKGALTTTASMMSDTATGRDQKHKDFKAACGQKSSGVIEIPVPRPTRTS
;
A
#
# COMPACT_ATOMS: atom_id res chain seq x y z
N MET A 1 -17.48 -3.97 -50.79
CA MET A 1 -17.33 -3.34 -49.47
C MET A 1 -16.03 -2.57 -49.50
N ASP A 2 -16.12 -1.25 -49.55
CA ASP A 2 -14.98 -0.34 -49.62
C ASP A 2 -14.34 -0.19 -48.24
N LEU A 3 -13.09 -0.63 -48.11
CA LEU A 3 -12.30 -0.47 -46.90
C LEU A 3 -11.59 0.88 -46.95
N THR A 4 -11.94 1.78 -46.03
CA THR A 4 -11.26 3.05 -45.82
C THR A 4 -9.81 2.84 -45.35
N PRO A 5 -8.81 3.49 -45.97
CA PRO A 5 -7.42 3.31 -45.59
C PRO A 5 -7.06 4.07 -44.29
N ILE A 6 -6.49 3.33 -43.33
CA ILE A 6 -5.93 3.85 -42.08
C ILE A 6 -4.55 4.47 -42.34
N ARG A 7 -4.39 5.74 -41.99
CA ARG A 7 -3.15 6.51 -42.20
C ARG A 7 -2.30 6.50 -40.93
N ILE A 8 -1.28 5.64 -40.87
CA ILE A 8 -0.34 5.56 -39.73
C ILE A 8 0.68 6.70 -39.83
N ARG A 9 0.73 7.57 -38.83
CA ARG A 9 1.69 8.69 -38.73
C ARG A 9 3.01 8.24 -38.06
N GLY A 10 4.09 8.22 -38.84
CA GLY A 10 5.40 8.78 -38.50
C GLY A 10 6.29 8.04 -37.50
N ALA A 11 7.06 7.05 -37.98
CA ALA A 11 8.28 6.57 -37.35
C ALA A 11 9.41 7.61 -37.52
N ARG A 12 9.99 8.10 -36.41
CA ARG A 12 11.19 8.93 -36.44
C ARG A 12 12.44 8.05 -36.41
N HIS A 13 13.08 7.91 -37.56
CA HIS A 13 14.46 7.44 -37.66
C HIS A 13 15.42 8.52 -37.11
N GLY A 14 16.20 8.17 -36.10
CA GLY A 14 17.36 8.94 -35.65
C GLY A 14 18.58 8.02 -35.59
N THR A 15 19.31 7.93 -36.69
CA THR A 15 20.57 7.16 -36.79
C THR A 15 21.76 7.94 -36.22
N LYS A 16 22.37 7.34 -35.19
CA LYS A 16 23.80 7.15 -34.88
C LYS A 16 24.83 8.20 -35.37
N ARG A 17 25.66 8.66 -34.42
CA ARG A 17 27.12 8.74 -34.59
C ARG A 17 27.85 8.35 -33.30
N LEU A 18 28.74 7.36 -33.43
CA LEU A 18 29.81 7.05 -32.48
C LEU A 18 30.96 8.05 -32.67
N SER A 19 31.62 8.44 -31.57
CA SER A 19 33.09 8.44 -31.49
C SER A 19 33.54 8.48 -30.03
N SER A 20 34.24 7.43 -29.64
CA SER A 20 35.12 7.36 -28.47
C SER A 20 36.28 8.35 -28.58
N PHE A 21 36.72 8.98 -27.48
CA PHE A 21 38.02 8.72 -26.82
C PHE A 21 38.33 9.74 -25.69
N THR A 22 39.11 9.25 -24.72
CA THR A 22 40.01 9.95 -23.77
C THR A 22 39.51 10.51 -22.43
N LYS A 23 40.07 9.90 -21.38
CA LYS A 23 40.28 10.39 -20.01
C LYS A 23 41.08 11.71 -20.00
N MET A 24 40.83 12.59 -19.03
CA MET A 24 41.77 12.96 -17.94
C MET A 24 41.41 14.30 -17.26
N THR A 25 41.38 14.23 -15.92
CA THR A 25 41.94 15.18 -14.93
C THR A 25 41.51 16.65 -14.85
N SER A 26 41.05 16.99 -13.64
CA SER A 26 41.53 18.08 -12.76
C SER A 26 40.85 19.47 -12.78
N SER A 27 40.38 19.81 -11.57
CA SER A 27 40.68 21.04 -10.82
C SER A 27 40.12 22.42 -11.25
N LYS A 28 39.41 23.01 -10.27
CA LYS A 28 39.44 24.42 -9.83
C LYS A 28 39.36 25.52 -10.91
N LYS A 29 38.29 26.34 -10.84
CA LYS A 29 38.40 27.71 -10.31
C LYS A 29 37.05 28.41 -10.11
N ARG A 30 36.86 28.86 -8.88
CA ARG A 30 36.18 30.10 -8.48
C ARG A 30 36.57 31.26 -9.42
N ARG A 31 35.62 32.08 -9.83
CA ARG A 31 35.75 33.54 -9.72
C ARG A 31 34.39 34.24 -9.67
N ARG A 32 34.36 35.22 -8.78
CA ARG A 32 33.27 36.13 -8.41
C ARG A 32 33.60 37.50 -9.03
N ILE A 33 32.53 38.21 -9.42
CA ILE A 33 32.27 39.67 -9.27
C ILE A 33 32.93 40.68 -10.23
N ALA A 34 32.04 41.63 -10.60
CA ALA A 34 32.19 42.98 -11.17
C ALA A 34 32.62 43.05 -12.64
N GLY A 35 32.00 43.85 -13.51
CA GLY A 35 31.13 45.01 -13.31
C GLY A 35 31.67 46.11 -14.22
N ALA A 36 30.96 46.45 -15.29
CA ALA A 36 31.17 47.67 -16.06
C ALA A 36 29.93 47.92 -16.93
N GLU A 37 29.33 49.08 -16.71
CA GLU A 37 28.23 49.66 -17.47
C GLU A 37 28.71 50.24 -18.81
N ILE A 38 27.73 50.70 -19.58
CA ILE A 38 27.75 51.62 -20.74
C ILE A 38 27.60 50.92 -22.08
N GLY A 39 26.42 51.12 -22.68
CA GLY A 39 26.14 50.77 -24.07
C GLY A 39 24.66 50.72 -24.37
N ALA A 40 24.01 51.88 -24.35
CA ALA A 40 22.64 52.02 -24.85
C ALA A 40 22.56 51.57 -26.31
N ASN A 41 21.67 50.62 -26.61
CA ASN A 41 20.96 50.63 -27.89
C ASN A 41 19.62 49.89 -27.80
N LYS A 42 18.60 50.63 -28.25
CA LYS A 42 17.20 50.27 -28.33
C LYS A 42 16.95 49.38 -29.54
N SER A 43 16.46 48.16 -29.30
CA SER A 43 15.57 47.38 -30.18
C SER A 43 15.38 46.04 -29.49
N GLY A 44 14.26 45.77 -28.81
CA GLY A 44 12.94 45.74 -29.42
C GLY A 44 12.64 44.36 -30.00
N ALA A 45 12.80 43.30 -29.21
CA ALA A 45 12.26 41.96 -29.50
C ALA A 45 11.95 41.25 -28.17
N SER A 46 10.95 41.78 -27.45
CA SER A 46 10.28 41.04 -26.38
C SER A 46 9.58 39.86 -27.03
N LEU A 47 10.12 38.66 -26.85
CA LEU A 47 9.36 37.43 -27.02
C LEU A 47 8.33 37.38 -25.90
N GLN A 48 7.25 38.15 -26.07
CA GLN A 48 6.01 37.93 -25.34
C GLN A 48 5.51 36.55 -25.76
N GLY A 49 5.83 35.55 -24.94
CA GLY A 49 5.12 34.29 -24.96
C GLY A 49 3.66 34.59 -24.69
N VAL A 50 2.86 34.68 -25.75
CA VAL A 50 1.40 34.70 -25.67
C VAL A 50 0.98 33.38 -25.07
N SER A 51 0.94 33.33 -23.73
CA SER A 51 0.14 32.36 -23.01
C SER A 51 -1.29 32.62 -23.44
N LYS A 52 -1.76 31.84 -24.42
CA LYS A 52 -3.18 31.69 -24.68
C LYS A 52 -3.80 31.10 -23.41
N LYS A 53 -4.20 31.96 -22.48
CA LYS A 53 -5.16 31.63 -21.44
C LYS A 53 -6.44 31.30 -22.18
N SER A 54 -6.68 30.03 -22.47
CA SER A 54 -7.99 29.58 -22.90
C SER A 54 -8.95 29.93 -21.77
N GLY A 55 -9.72 31.00 -21.95
CA GLY A 55 -10.76 31.40 -21.01
C GLY A 55 -11.86 30.35 -21.06
N HIS A 56 -11.70 29.25 -20.34
CA HIS A 56 -12.82 28.38 -20.03
C HIS A 56 -13.78 29.20 -19.17
N SER A 57 -14.91 29.58 -19.77
CA SER A 57 -16.03 30.16 -19.05
C SER A 57 -16.51 29.13 -18.04
N LEU A 58 -16.47 29.48 -16.76
CA LEU A 58 -16.94 28.60 -15.69
C LEU A 58 -18.42 28.28 -15.92
N SER A 59 -18.76 27.01 -15.75
CA SER A 59 -20.14 26.51 -15.70
C SER A 59 -20.91 27.16 -14.56
N SER A 60 -22.25 27.10 -14.61
CA SER A 60 -23.10 27.69 -13.56
C SER A 60 -22.84 27.10 -12.17
N ILE A 61 -22.51 25.80 -12.09
CA ILE A 61 -22.18 25.13 -10.83
C ILE A 61 -20.82 25.62 -10.28
N GLU A 62 -19.82 25.84 -11.12
CA GLU A 62 -18.51 26.37 -10.71
C GLU A 62 -18.54 27.83 -10.24
N LYS A 63 -19.61 28.56 -10.56
CA LYS A 63 -19.82 29.95 -10.12
C LYS A 63 -20.49 30.05 -8.75
N LEU A 64 -20.95 28.93 -8.18
CA LEU A 64 -21.57 28.92 -6.87
C LEU A 64 -20.55 29.28 -5.77
N PRO A 65 -20.99 29.91 -4.67
CA PRO A 65 -20.16 30.10 -3.49
C PRO A 65 -19.66 28.75 -2.93
N LEU A 66 -18.49 28.76 -2.30
CA LEU A 66 -17.84 27.56 -1.77
C LEU A 66 -18.75 26.83 -0.76
N GLU A 67 -19.46 27.58 0.07
CA GLU A 67 -20.33 27.06 1.12
C GLU A 67 -21.48 26.24 0.53
N ILE A 68 -22.02 26.70 -0.60
CA ILE A 68 -23.09 26.01 -1.33
C ILE A 68 -22.53 24.75 -2.00
N LEU A 69 -21.33 24.83 -2.58
CA LEU A 69 -20.65 23.66 -3.17
C LEU A 69 -20.36 22.59 -2.11
N GLU A 70 -19.84 22.99 -0.95
CA GLU A 70 -19.61 22.08 0.18
C GLU A 70 -20.92 21.47 0.68
N ALA A 71 -22.00 22.23 0.78
CA ALA A 71 -23.31 21.72 1.21
C ALA A 71 -23.90 20.73 0.20
N ILE A 72 -23.82 21.01 -1.10
CA ILE A 72 -24.26 20.07 -2.15
C ILE A 72 -23.45 18.77 -2.06
N PHE A 73 -22.12 18.88 -1.95
CA PHE A 73 -21.25 17.71 -1.88
C PHE A 73 -21.43 16.91 -0.59
N ALA A 74 -21.67 17.57 0.55
CA ALA A 74 -21.89 16.90 1.82
C ALA A 74 -23.20 16.09 1.85
N ASN A 75 -24.24 16.56 1.17
CA ASN A 75 -25.51 15.82 1.04
C ASN A 75 -25.41 14.61 0.11
N ALA A 76 -24.54 14.68 -0.91
CA ALA A 76 -24.35 13.60 -1.87
C ALA A 76 -22.86 13.47 -2.21
N PRO A 77 -22.05 12.84 -1.33
CA PRO A 77 -20.63 12.69 -1.58
C PRO A 77 -20.44 11.78 -2.78
N ASN A 78 -20.05 12.35 -3.91
CA ASN A 78 -19.75 11.63 -5.13
C ASN A 78 -18.44 12.17 -5.72
N LEU A 79 -17.38 11.35 -5.72
CA LEU A 79 -16.07 11.75 -6.24
C LEU A 79 -16.10 12.22 -7.70
N ALA A 80 -17.14 11.87 -8.47
CA ALA A 80 -17.29 12.38 -9.83
C ALA A 80 -17.42 13.91 -9.89
N LEU A 81 -18.02 14.55 -8.88
CA LEU A 81 -18.20 16.00 -8.85
C LEU A 81 -16.85 16.75 -8.82
N PRO A 82 -15.96 16.53 -7.83
CA PRO A 82 -14.63 17.18 -7.84
C PRO A 82 -13.77 16.73 -9.03
N LEU A 83 -13.98 15.53 -9.59
CA LEU A 83 -13.22 15.07 -10.76
C LEU A 83 -13.70 15.67 -12.09
N SER A 84 -14.93 16.20 -12.14
CA SER A 84 -15.50 16.80 -13.36
C SER A 84 -14.86 18.13 -13.75
N SER A 85 -14.24 18.84 -12.80
CA SER A 85 -13.57 20.12 -13.04
C SER A 85 -12.39 20.38 -12.09
N PRO A 86 -11.27 20.95 -12.58
CA PRO A 86 -10.19 21.43 -11.73
C PRO A 86 -10.60 22.51 -10.72
N SER A 87 -11.58 23.35 -11.06
CA SER A 87 -12.09 24.41 -10.17
C SER A 87 -12.85 23.80 -9.00
N LEU A 88 -13.77 22.88 -9.29
CA LEU A 88 -14.52 22.13 -8.26
C LEU A 88 -13.60 21.26 -7.43
N SER A 89 -12.61 20.59 -8.05
CA SER A 89 -11.59 19.83 -7.34
C SER A 89 -10.88 20.69 -6.30
N LYS A 90 -10.45 21.89 -6.68
CA LYS A 90 -9.76 22.80 -5.76
C LYS A 90 -10.68 23.31 -4.64
N ALA A 91 -11.93 23.61 -4.96
CA ALA A 91 -12.92 24.07 -3.98
C ALA A 91 -13.26 22.98 -2.95
N LEU A 92 -13.47 21.74 -3.40
CA LEU A 92 -13.92 20.62 -2.57
C LEU A 92 -12.77 19.80 -1.97
N ALA A 93 -11.50 20.14 -2.24
CA ALA A 93 -10.34 19.43 -1.68
C ALA A 93 -10.03 19.80 -0.21
N SER A 94 -11.03 20.23 0.56
CA SER A 94 -10.89 20.53 1.98
C SER A 94 -10.90 19.23 2.80
N GLU A 95 -10.18 19.25 3.93
CA GLU A 95 -10.11 18.10 4.84
C GLU A 95 -11.50 17.69 5.36
N LYS A 96 -12.35 18.69 5.62
CA LYS A 96 -13.76 18.52 6.01
C LYS A 96 -14.53 17.68 4.98
N MET A 97 -14.44 17.99 3.69
CA MET A 97 -15.18 17.27 2.65
C MET A 97 -14.72 15.82 2.51
N PHE A 98 -13.43 15.56 2.70
CA PHE A 98 -12.91 14.21 2.71
C PHE A 98 -13.35 13.40 3.93
N ALA A 99 -13.41 14.03 5.11
CA ALA A 99 -13.96 13.40 6.30
C ALA A 99 -15.44 13.03 6.09
N VAL A 100 -16.23 13.91 5.45
CA VAL A 100 -17.62 13.59 5.09
C VAL A 100 -17.70 12.37 4.19
N CYS A 101 -16.94 12.31 3.09
CA CYS A 101 -16.90 11.13 2.22
C CYS A 101 -16.55 9.85 2.99
N ALA A 102 -15.53 9.92 3.84
CA ALA A 102 -15.09 8.77 4.60
C ALA A 102 -16.14 8.31 5.61
N SER A 103 -16.76 9.22 6.37
CA SER A 103 -17.84 8.87 7.29
C SER A 103 -19.02 8.24 6.58
N THR A 104 -19.42 8.78 5.41
CA THR A 104 -20.53 8.22 4.62
C THR A 104 -20.22 6.84 4.05
N TRP A 105 -18.98 6.59 3.60
CA TRP A 105 -18.65 5.33 2.93
C TRP A 105 -18.06 4.26 3.84
N PHE A 106 -17.41 4.63 4.95
CA PHE A 106 -16.83 3.65 5.86
C PHE A 106 -17.87 3.08 6.82
N MET A 107 -19.02 3.74 6.99
CA MET A 107 -20.08 3.30 7.90
C MET A 107 -21.31 2.74 7.15
N PRO A 108 -22.12 1.89 7.79
CA PRO A 108 -23.41 1.46 7.28
C PRO A 108 -24.36 2.67 7.19
N SER A 109 -25.15 2.74 6.11
CA SER A 109 -26.05 3.87 5.84
C SER A 109 -27.13 4.05 6.92
N GLY A 110 -27.31 3.09 7.84
CA GLY A 110 -28.21 3.16 9.00
C GLY A 110 -27.60 3.70 10.29
N SER A 111 -26.30 4.01 10.33
CA SER A 111 -25.62 4.62 11.50
C SER A 111 -25.59 6.16 11.41
N ALA A 112 -26.01 6.74 10.28
CA ALA A 112 -26.20 8.18 10.19
C ALA A 112 -27.43 8.57 11.02
N THR A 113 -27.18 9.31 12.09
CA THR A 113 -28.12 10.01 12.95
C THR A 113 -29.12 10.88 12.17
N HIS A 114 -30.10 10.25 11.54
CA HIS A 114 -31.37 10.86 11.20
C HIS A 114 -32.42 10.29 12.15
N LYS A 115 -32.64 11.01 13.26
CA LYS A 115 -33.89 10.92 14.00
C LYS A 115 -35.04 11.16 13.01
N ASP A 116 -36.08 10.34 13.15
CA ASP A 116 -37.28 10.22 12.32
C ASP A 116 -37.15 9.30 11.10
N VAL A 117 -37.34 7.98 11.31
CA VAL A 117 -38.49 7.24 10.75
C VAL A 117 -38.85 6.09 11.68
N THR A 118 -40.01 6.19 12.31
CA THR A 118 -40.73 5.08 12.92
C THR A 118 -41.34 4.22 11.82
N ALA A 119 -40.73 3.08 11.50
CA ALA A 119 -41.41 1.94 10.89
C ALA A 119 -40.53 0.69 11.01
N LEU A 120 -40.98 -0.26 11.83
CA LEU A 120 -40.54 -1.64 11.78
C LEU A 120 -41.03 -2.24 10.46
N GLU A 121 -40.26 -2.11 9.39
CA GLU A 121 -40.43 -2.96 8.21
C GLU A 121 -39.27 -3.94 8.11
N GLN A 122 -39.63 -5.22 8.11
CA GLN A 122 -38.74 -6.34 7.83
C GLN A 122 -38.13 -6.10 6.45
N VAL A 123 -36.83 -5.84 6.39
CA VAL A 123 -36.10 -5.69 5.13
C VAL A 123 -36.04 -7.06 4.46
N GLU A 124 -36.95 -7.28 3.51
CA GLU A 124 -36.79 -8.30 2.47
C GLU A 124 -35.44 -8.08 1.78
N TYR A 125 -34.70 -9.16 1.57
CA TYR A 125 -33.39 -9.15 0.93
C TYR A 125 -33.55 -8.79 -0.55
N ASP A 126 -33.62 -7.50 -0.85
CA ASP A 126 -33.76 -6.95 -2.21
C ASP A 126 -32.42 -7.01 -2.97
N GLU A 127 -32.43 -7.46 -4.23
CA GLU A 127 -31.29 -7.44 -5.15
C GLU A 127 -30.73 -6.01 -5.34
N SER A 128 -31.53 -4.96 -5.06
CA SER A 128 -31.10 -3.56 -4.97
C SER A 128 -29.96 -3.33 -3.96
N SER A 129 -29.96 -4.05 -2.83
CA SER A 129 -28.95 -3.91 -1.77
C SER A 129 -27.55 -4.37 -2.19
N ALA A 130 -27.46 -5.36 -3.08
CA ALA A 130 -26.20 -5.85 -3.62
C ALA A 130 -25.53 -4.82 -4.56
N ASN A 131 -26.34 -4.06 -5.32
CA ASN A 131 -25.85 -2.97 -6.17
C ASN A 131 -25.41 -1.75 -5.35
N GLU A 132 -26.06 -1.48 -4.22
CA GLU A 132 -25.65 -0.40 -3.30
C GLU A 132 -24.31 -0.71 -2.61
N TRP A 133 -24.12 -1.95 -2.15
CA TRP A 133 -22.87 -2.40 -1.53
C TRP A 133 -21.69 -2.35 -2.50
N THR A 134 -21.85 -2.88 -3.72
CA THR A 134 -20.80 -2.85 -4.75
C THR A 134 -20.41 -1.42 -5.13
N THR A 135 -21.40 -0.53 -5.24
CA THR A 135 -21.16 0.91 -5.47
C THR A 135 -20.38 1.54 -4.31
N SER A 136 -20.64 1.14 -3.06
CA SER A 136 -19.92 1.63 -1.88
C SER A 136 -18.45 1.18 -1.88
N VAL A 137 -18.14 -0.08 -2.21
CA VAL A 137 -16.77 -0.61 -2.25
C VAL A 137 -15.91 0.12 -3.29
N ASP A 138 -16.44 0.40 -4.48
CA ASP A 138 -15.72 1.14 -5.51
C ASP A 138 -15.41 2.58 -5.09
N GLN A 139 -16.34 3.25 -4.39
CA GLN A 139 -16.09 4.60 -3.86
C GLN A 139 -15.02 4.56 -2.76
N ILE A 140 -15.04 3.56 -1.87
CA ILE A 140 -13.97 3.36 -0.87
C ILE A 140 -12.63 3.13 -1.56
N ASN A 141 -12.55 2.23 -2.54
CA ASN A 141 -11.33 1.96 -3.29
C ASN A 141 -10.77 3.24 -3.94
N ARG A 142 -11.64 4.04 -4.56
CA ARG A 142 -11.26 5.33 -5.15
C ARG A 142 -10.77 6.31 -4.09
N LEU A 143 -11.47 6.45 -2.96
CA LEU A 143 -11.08 7.29 -1.83
C LEU A 143 -9.67 6.90 -1.34
N MET A 144 -9.43 5.60 -1.14
CA MET A 144 -8.16 5.05 -0.65
C MET A 144 -7.01 5.23 -1.65
N ALA A 145 -7.28 5.09 -2.94
CA ALA A 145 -6.31 5.29 -4.02
C ALA A 145 -5.89 6.76 -4.19
N CYS A 146 -6.73 7.71 -3.80
CA CYS A 146 -6.45 9.12 -4.02
C CYS A 146 -5.16 9.60 -3.33
N ARG A 147 -4.40 10.51 -3.97
CA ARG A 147 -3.12 11.04 -3.44
C ARG A 147 -3.23 11.72 -2.08
N TRP A 148 -4.41 12.26 -1.78
CA TRP A 148 -4.68 12.98 -0.54
C TRP A 148 -4.86 12.03 0.66
N MET A 149 -5.21 10.75 0.43
CA MET A 149 -5.35 9.76 1.48
C MET A 149 -3.95 9.34 1.96
N THR A 150 -3.50 9.99 3.03
CA THR A 150 -2.20 9.76 3.68
C THR A 150 -2.42 9.06 5.03
N TRP A 151 -1.36 8.53 5.63
CA TRP A 151 -1.46 7.89 6.93
C TRP A 151 -2.05 8.82 7.99
N SER A 152 -1.50 10.04 8.14
CA SER A 152 -2.00 11.02 9.10
C SER A 152 -3.49 11.34 8.93
N ARG A 153 -3.94 11.52 7.68
CA ARG A 153 -5.34 11.83 7.40
C ARG A 153 -6.26 10.63 7.66
N PHE A 154 -5.81 9.43 7.30
CA PHE A 154 -6.55 8.21 7.60
C PHE A 154 -6.76 8.05 9.11
N LYS A 155 -5.73 8.33 9.93
CA LYS A 155 -5.85 8.32 11.39
C LYS A 155 -6.88 9.32 11.92
N ILE A 156 -6.85 10.56 11.41
CA ILE A 156 -7.83 11.61 11.79
C ILE A 156 -9.25 11.17 11.42
N ILE A 157 -9.43 10.67 10.20
CA ILE A 157 -10.72 10.20 9.70
C ILE A 157 -11.28 9.08 10.58
N LEU A 158 -10.49 8.02 10.82
CA LEU A 158 -10.95 6.93 11.67
C LEU A 158 -11.20 7.38 13.10
N GLY A 159 -10.34 8.24 13.66
CA GLY A 159 -10.57 8.83 14.98
C GLY A 159 -11.91 9.57 15.06
N ASN A 160 -12.23 10.39 14.06
CA ASN A 160 -13.48 11.14 14.02
C ASN A 160 -14.70 10.22 13.89
N ILE A 161 -14.64 9.22 13.00
CA ILE A 161 -15.73 8.25 12.80
C ILE A 161 -16.08 7.56 14.12
N LEU A 162 -15.06 7.19 14.90
CA LEU A 162 -15.25 6.44 16.14
C LEU A 162 -15.74 7.29 17.30
N VAL A 163 -15.24 8.53 17.41
CA VAL A 163 -15.78 9.49 18.37
C VAL A 163 -17.27 9.70 18.13
N HIS A 164 -17.72 9.79 16.87
CA HIS A 164 -19.13 9.97 16.57
C HIS A 164 -20.00 8.73 16.81
N HIS A 165 -19.42 7.52 16.81
CA HIS A 165 -20.15 6.28 17.07
C HIS A 165 -20.35 5.97 18.56
N ASP A 166 -19.51 6.55 19.44
CA ASP A 166 -19.53 6.33 20.90
C ASP A 166 -20.67 7.11 21.61
N PHE A 167 -21.35 8.03 20.93
CA PHE A 167 -22.37 8.91 21.53
C PHE A 167 -23.82 8.40 21.43
N ASP A 168 -24.09 7.32 20.69
CA ASP A 168 -25.45 6.81 20.49
C ASP A 168 -25.81 5.61 21.38
N ASP A 169 -24.87 5.08 22.17
CA ASP A 169 -25.15 4.03 23.15
C ASP A 169 -25.11 4.63 24.56
N ASP A 170 -26.24 4.63 25.26
CA ASP A 170 -26.42 5.12 26.65
C ASP A 170 -25.59 4.32 27.70
N ASN A 171 -24.58 3.58 27.26
CA ASN A 171 -23.64 2.86 28.11
C ASN A 171 -22.63 3.84 28.73
N GLU A 172 -23.05 4.45 29.83
CA GLU A 172 -22.21 5.13 30.81
C GLU A 172 -21.11 4.18 31.33
N GLY A 173 -20.02 3.99 30.58
CA GLY A 173 -18.94 3.12 31.05
C GLY A 173 -17.74 2.94 30.12
N PHE A 174 -17.87 3.18 28.82
CA PHE A 174 -16.72 3.09 27.91
C PHE A 174 -16.01 4.43 27.83
N GLY A 175 -14.87 4.54 28.53
CA GLY A 175 -13.99 5.70 28.41
C GLY A 175 -13.52 5.85 26.96
N ALA A 176 -13.42 7.11 26.50
CA ALA A 176 -13.01 7.51 25.16
C ALA A 176 -12.09 6.49 24.48
N PHE A 177 -12.60 5.77 23.47
CA PHE A 177 -11.81 4.77 22.74
C PHE A 177 -10.60 5.45 22.08
N GLN A 178 -9.42 5.30 22.69
CA GLN A 178 -8.18 5.74 22.06
C GLN A 178 -7.72 4.66 21.08
N MET A 179 -7.73 4.98 19.80
CA MET A 179 -7.19 4.13 18.73
C MET A 179 -5.68 3.90 18.92
N ASP A 180 -5.28 2.64 19.08
CA ASP A 180 -3.88 2.24 19.03
C ASP A 180 -3.47 1.90 17.59
N PHE A 181 -3.01 2.91 16.87
CA PHE A 181 -2.49 2.77 15.52
C PHE A 181 -1.12 2.07 15.45
N GLU A 182 -0.40 1.96 16.56
CA GLU A 182 0.91 1.31 16.62
C GLU A 182 0.77 -0.21 16.79
N GLN A 183 -0.27 -0.63 17.50
CA GLN A 183 -0.51 -2.03 17.84
C GLN A 183 -1.94 -2.44 17.42
N PRO A 184 -2.24 -2.45 16.11
CA PRO A 184 -3.60 -2.71 15.63
C PRO A 184 -4.15 -4.07 16.09
N TRP A 185 -3.29 -5.05 16.39
CA TRP A 185 -3.70 -6.35 16.92
C TRP A 185 -4.25 -6.34 18.34
N LYS A 186 -4.05 -5.25 19.09
CA LYS A 186 -4.69 -5.04 20.39
C LYS A 186 -6.03 -4.32 20.28
N GLN A 187 -6.31 -3.76 19.11
CA GLN A 187 -7.49 -2.95 18.90
C GLN A 187 -8.73 -3.82 18.71
N TYR A 188 -9.83 -3.42 19.33
CA TYR A 188 -11.15 -3.96 19.02
C TYR A 188 -11.49 -3.62 17.56
N ARG A 189 -11.93 -4.61 16.78
CA ARG A 189 -12.40 -4.36 15.42
C ARG A 189 -13.82 -3.83 15.47
N PHE A 190 -14.08 -2.79 14.71
CA PHE A 190 -15.42 -2.22 14.56
C PHE A 190 -16.20 -3.06 13.56
N PRO A 191 -17.19 -3.86 14.00
CA PRO A 191 -17.93 -4.75 13.11
C PRO A 191 -18.66 -3.99 12.00
N ASP A 192 -19.04 -2.74 12.26
CA ASP A 192 -19.81 -1.90 11.34
C ASP A 192 -18.94 -1.20 10.29
N LEU A 193 -17.62 -1.24 10.43
CA LEU A 193 -16.73 -0.60 9.46
C LEU A 193 -16.75 -1.37 8.13
N LYS A 194 -17.23 -0.74 7.05
CA LYS A 194 -17.26 -1.31 5.68
C LYS A 194 -15.87 -1.55 5.07
N ILE A 195 -14.81 -1.25 5.82
CA ILE A 195 -13.43 -1.50 5.41
C ILE A 195 -13.04 -2.92 5.81
N GLY A 196 -12.95 -3.82 4.84
CA GLY A 196 -12.58 -5.22 5.05
C GLY A 196 -12.01 -5.87 3.80
N SER A 197 -12.22 -7.18 3.66
CA SER A 197 -11.65 -7.99 2.56
C SER A 197 -12.15 -7.62 1.16
N ALA A 198 -13.32 -6.97 1.05
CA ALA A 198 -13.83 -6.49 -0.23
C ALA A 198 -13.09 -5.24 -0.76
N VAL A 199 -12.36 -4.54 0.11
CA VAL A 199 -11.64 -3.30 -0.24
C VAL A 199 -10.19 -3.64 -0.58
N ASN A 200 -9.70 -3.06 -1.66
CA ASN A 200 -8.36 -3.28 -2.17
C ASN A 200 -7.32 -2.37 -1.50
N VAL A 201 -6.14 -2.92 -1.22
CA VAL A 201 -4.98 -2.13 -0.81
C VAL A 201 -4.56 -1.21 -1.96
N PRO A 202 -4.44 0.11 -1.75
CA PRO A 202 -4.02 1.04 -2.80
C PRO A 202 -2.63 0.72 -3.35
N GLU A 203 -2.48 0.64 -4.68
CA GLU A 203 -1.20 0.36 -5.35
C GLU A 203 -0.06 1.31 -4.92
N LYS A 204 -0.39 2.59 -4.63
CA LYS A 204 0.58 3.57 -4.13
C LYS A 204 1.28 3.14 -2.83
N LEU A 205 0.67 2.24 -2.05
CA LEU A 205 1.21 1.69 -0.81
C LEU A 205 1.99 0.39 -1.01
N LEU A 206 1.87 -0.25 -2.18
CA LEU A 206 2.44 -1.56 -2.45
C LEU A 206 3.90 -1.52 -2.94
N ARG A 207 4.49 -0.36 -3.24
CA ARG A 207 5.86 -0.22 -3.76
C ARG A 207 6.68 0.84 -3.00
N GLY A 208 8.02 0.80 -3.06
CA GLY A 208 8.87 1.85 -2.51
C GLY A 208 8.72 3.22 -3.21
N PRO A 209 9.37 4.29 -2.71
CA PRO A 209 10.22 4.31 -1.53
C PRO A 209 9.41 4.11 -0.24
N TRP A 210 10.00 3.38 0.71
CA TRP A 210 9.39 3.04 2.00
C TRP A 210 9.73 4.11 3.04
N SER A 211 8.69 4.74 3.57
CA SER A 211 8.78 5.63 4.74
C SER A 211 8.07 4.97 5.92
N PRO A 212 8.41 5.31 7.18
CA PRO A 212 7.75 4.75 8.35
C PRO A 212 6.22 4.86 8.29
N ASP A 213 5.72 6.04 7.91
CA ASP A 213 4.28 6.28 7.74
C ASP A 213 3.64 5.39 6.69
N LYS A 214 4.32 5.15 5.57
CA LYS A 214 3.80 4.33 4.47
C LYS A 214 3.71 2.86 4.90
N SER A 215 4.75 2.36 5.55
CA SER A 215 4.83 0.98 6.01
C SER A 215 3.83 0.72 7.14
N GLN A 216 3.69 1.64 8.09
CA GLN A 216 2.65 1.59 9.13
C GLN A 216 1.25 1.63 8.52
N PHE A 217 1.01 2.49 7.53
CA PHE A 217 -0.29 2.57 6.88
C PHE A 217 -0.64 1.27 6.17
N LEU A 218 0.27 0.73 5.37
CA LEU A 218 0.08 -0.58 4.72
C LEU A 218 -0.19 -1.68 5.75
N TYR A 219 0.59 -1.71 6.83
CA TYR A 219 0.44 -2.68 7.91
C TYR A 219 -0.93 -2.61 8.58
N TYR A 220 -1.40 -1.40 8.89
CA TYR A 220 -2.72 -1.20 9.48
C TYR A 220 -3.85 -1.65 8.55
N LEU A 221 -3.75 -1.35 7.25
CA LEU A 221 -4.74 -1.81 6.26
C LEU A 221 -4.77 -3.34 6.13
N CYS A 222 -3.61 -4.00 6.15
CA CYS A 222 -3.57 -5.47 6.20
C CYS A 222 -4.26 -6.01 7.47
N PHE A 223 -4.18 -5.28 8.59
CA PHE A 223 -4.86 -5.68 9.81
C PHE A 223 -6.39 -5.47 9.76
N LEU A 224 -6.85 -4.41 9.09
CA LEU A 224 -8.27 -4.24 8.76
C LEU A 224 -8.78 -5.28 7.76
N GLY A 225 -7.87 -5.96 7.06
CA GLY A 225 -8.17 -7.09 6.19
C GLY A 225 -8.30 -6.74 4.72
N LEU A 226 -7.86 -5.55 4.28
CA LEU A 226 -7.84 -5.20 2.87
C LEU A 226 -6.93 -6.16 2.09
N GLN A 227 -7.37 -6.54 0.90
CA GLN A 227 -6.68 -7.52 0.06
C GLN A 227 -6.07 -6.89 -1.19
N VAL A 228 -5.24 -7.66 -1.90
CA VAL A 228 -4.75 -7.30 -3.22
C VAL A 228 -5.48 -8.12 -4.26
N ASP A 229 -6.02 -7.45 -5.28
CA ASP A 229 -6.61 -8.10 -6.45
C ASP A 229 -5.50 -8.62 -7.38
N TRP A 230 -5.26 -9.93 -7.33
CA TRP A 230 -4.25 -10.61 -8.14
C TRP A 230 -4.74 -10.97 -9.55
N ASP A 231 -6.05 -11.03 -9.77
CA ASP A 231 -6.62 -11.60 -10.99
C ASP A 231 -7.01 -10.51 -12.00
N ARG A 232 -7.53 -9.38 -11.52
CA ARG A 232 -8.07 -8.32 -12.39
C ARG A 232 -7.19 -7.07 -12.45
N SER A 233 -6.11 -7.04 -11.68
CA SER A 233 -5.26 -5.86 -11.56
C SER A 233 -3.76 -6.19 -11.60
N THR A 234 -2.94 -5.16 -11.84
CA THR A 234 -1.48 -5.23 -11.75
C THR A 234 -0.95 -5.12 -10.32
N ALA A 235 -1.83 -4.95 -9.32
CA ALA A 235 -1.43 -4.68 -7.95
C ALA A 235 -0.56 -5.81 -7.35
N GLY A 236 -0.80 -7.07 -7.75
CA GLY A 236 0.02 -8.21 -7.35
C GLY A 236 1.47 -8.14 -7.84
N GLU A 237 1.68 -7.75 -9.10
CA GLU A 237 3.03 -7.52 -9.66
C GLU A 237 3.71 -6.32 -8.97
N VAL A 238 2.95 -5.25 -8.73
CA VAL A 238 3.44 -4.06 -8.02
C VAL A 238 3.88 -4.43 -6.59
N ALA A 239 3.09 -5.23 -5.88
CA ALA A 239 3.41 -5.72 -4.54
C ALA A 239 4.65 -6.64 -4.54
N SER A 240 4.80 -7.47 -5.57
CA SER A 240 5.97 -8.36 -5.71
C SER A 240 7.26 -7.56 -5.86
N HIS A 241 7.27 -6.52 -6.71
CA HIS A 241 8.39 -5.59 -6.78
C HIS A 241 8.55 -4.75 -5.50
N GLY A 242 7.45 -4.42 -4.84
CA GLY A 242 7.47 -3.74 -3.55
C GLY A 242 8.22 -4.50 -2.48
N LEU A 243 8.12 -5.84 -2.49
CA LEU A 243 8.85 -6.70 -1.57
C LEU A 243 10.36 -6.58 -1.79
N GLU A 244 10.81 -6.57 -3.05
CA GLU A 244 12.22 -6.35 -3.41
C GLU A 244 12.71 -4.99 -2.92
N ASP A 245 11.92 -3.93 -3.16
CA ASP A 245 12.21 -2.59 -2.66
C ASP A 245 12.28 -2.54 -1.12
N ALA A 246 11.40 -3.28 -0.43
CA ALA A 246 11.32 -3.32 1.04
C ALA A 246 12.53 -4.03 1.65
N ILE A 247 12.95 -5.15 1.06
CA ILE A 247 14.15 -5.88 1.44
C ILE A 247 15.38 -4.97 1.26
N LYS A 248 15.48 -4.29 0.12
CA LYS A 248 16.58 -3.37 -0.17
C LYS A 248 16.63 -2.19 0.80
N ALA A 249 15.48 -1.63 1.15
CA ALA A 249 15.34 -0.57 2.14
C ALA A 249 15.52 -1.06 3.60
N ARG A 250 15.55 -2.38 3.81
CA ARG A 250 15.54 -3.04 5.13
C ARG A 250 14.33 -2.63 5.99
N ASP A 251 13.20 -2.36 5.36
CA ASP A 251 11.96 -2.02 6.06
C ASP A 251 11.22 -3.29 6.49
N ARG A 252 11.34 -3.61 7.77
CA ARG A 252 10.77 -4.82 8.37
C ARG A 252 9.25 -4.82 8.34
N ILE A 253 8.61 -3.66 8.55
CA ILE A 253 7.16 -3.56 8.61
C ILE A 253 6.58 -3.80 7.21
N ALA A 254 7.13 -3.13 6.19
CA ALA A 254 6.70 -3.33 4.81
C ALA A 254 6.85 -4.79 4.35
N VAL A 255 7.98 -5.43 4.67
CA VAL A 255 8.19 -6.87 4.37
C VAL A 255 7.10 -7.72 5.02
N VAL A 256 6.80 -7.52 6.31
CA VAL A 256 5.77 -8.28 7.02
C VAL A 256 4.39 -8.06 6.40
N SER A 257 4.05 -6.83 6.05
CA SER A 257 2.76 -6.51 5.44
C SER A 257 2.59 -7.17 4.06
N LEU A 258 3.62 -7.12 3.21
CA LEU A 258 3.56 -7.69 1.87
C LEU A 258 3.50 -9.23 1.89
N LEU A 259 4.17 -9.85 2.87
CA LEU A 259 4.15 -11.30 3.11
C LEU A 259 2.96 -11.78 3.94
N SER A 260 2.10 -10.87 4.37
CA SER A 260 0.89 -11.20 5.12
C SER A 260 -0.10 -11.96 4.24
N ASP A 261 -1.04 -12.65 4.87
CA ASP A 261 -2.03 -13.45 4.16
C ASP A 261 -3.00 -12.61 3.32
N GLN A 262 -3.12 -11.29 3.60
CA GLN A 262 -4.00 -10.40 2.86
C GLN A 262 -3.40 -9.90 1.54
N VAL A 263 -2.10 -9.62 1.54
CA VAL A 263 -1.38 -9.22 0.33
C VAL A 263 -0.90 -10.45 -0.43
N SER A 264 -0.48 -11.51 0.28
CA SER A 264 -0.12 -12.82 -0.26
C SER A 264 1.01 -12.80 -1.31
N VAL A 265 1.97 -11.88 -1.22
CA VAL A 265 3.19 -11.95 -2.06
C VAL A 265 4.00 -13.18 -1.68
N LEU A 266 4.39 -13.95 -2.69
CA LEU A 266 5.23 -15.14 -2.51
C LEU A 266 6.72 -14.76 -2.60
N PRO A 267 7.53 -15.10 -1.58
CA PRO A 267 8.97 -14.95 -1.67
C PRO A 267 9.54 -15.72 -2.87
N SER A 268 10.46 -15.10 -3.60
CA SER A 268 11.25 -15.78 -4.63
C SER A 268 12.62 -16.22 -4.07
N GLN A 269 13.29 -17.14 -4.77
CA GLN A 269 14.66 -17.54 -4.41
C GLN A 269 15.61 -16.33 -4.45
N ASP A 270 15.39 -15.40 -5.38
CA ASP A 270 16.22 -14.21 -5.54
C ASP A 270 15.96 -13.20 -4.42
N SER A 271 14.71 -13.07 -3.96
CA SER A 271 14.37 -12.27 -2.77
C SER A 271 15.10 -12.80 -1.52
N LEU A 272 15.14 -14.12 -1.31
CA LEU A 272 15.85 -14.75 -0.19
C LEU A 272 17.37 -14.54 -0.30
N ARG A 273 17.95 -14.78 -1.48
CA ARG A 273 19.39 -14.56 -1.72
C ARG A 273 19.76 -13.09 -1.49
N SER A 274 18.98 -12.17 -2.04
CA SER A 274 19.22 -10.74 -1.93
C SER A 274 19.15 -10.26 -0.47
N ALA A 275 18.17 -10.74 0.31
CA ALA A 275 18.06 -10.43 1.74
C ALA A 275 19.29 -10.91 2.55
N ILE A 276 19.78 -12.11 2.25
CA ILE A 276 20.92 -12.72 2.97
C ILE A 276 22.24 -12.09 2.54
N MET A 277 22.48 -11.98 1.24
CA MET A 277 23.81 -11.71 0.68
C MET A 277 24.05 -10.21 0.44
N ASP A 278 23.04 -9.49 -0.04
CA ASP A 278 23.21 -8.11 -0.54
C ASP A 278 22.72 -7.07 0.47
N HIS A 279 21.73 -7.42 1.29
CA HIS A 279 21.01 -6.47 2.14
C HIS A 279 21.21 -6.69 3.64
N GLY A 280 22.38 -7.18 4.03
CA GLY A 280 22.87 -7.12 5.41
C GLY A 280 22.37 -8.22 6.34
N CYS A 281 21.72 -9.26 5.79
CA CYS A 281 21.30 -10.45 6.53
C CYS A 281 20.49 -10.08 7.79
N ASP A 282 19.46 -9.24 7.63
CA ASP A 282 18.57 -8.87 8.74
C ASP A 282 17.75 -10.11 9.16
N GLN A 283 17.95 -10.55 10.40
CA GLN A 283 17.30 -11.76 10.92
C GLN A 283 15.77 -11.65 10.90
N THR A 284 15.21 -10.46 11.09
CA THR A 284 13.75 -10.24 11.11
C THR A 284 13.18 -10.42 9.71
N ILE A 285 13.80 -9.83 8.69
CA ILE A 285 13.37 -9.96 7.30
C ILE A 285 13.47 -11.42 6.84
N ILE A 286 14.60 -12.08 7.12
CA ILE A 286 14.81 -13.48 6.74
C ILE A 286 13.80 -14.38 7.46
N PHE A 287 13.56 -14.16 8.76
CA PHE A 287 12.56 -14.91 9.51
C PHE A 287 11.18 -14.83 8.84
N HIS A 288 10.71 -13.63 8.49
CA HIS A 288 9.41 -13.47 7.86
C HIS A 288 9.35 -14.03 6.43
N LEU A 289 10.44 -13.97 5.65
CA LEU A 289 10.53 -14.62 4.34
C LEU A 289 10.40 -16.14 4.46
N LEU A 290 11.13 -16.76 5.39
CA LEU A 290 11.08 -18.20 5.62
C LEU A 290 9.72 -18.64 6.16
N ASP A 291 9.16 -17.88 7.10
CA ASP A 291 7.83 -18.10 7.65
C ASP A 291 6.73 -18.04 6.56
N ALA A 292 6.83 -17.07 5.65
CA ALA A 292 5.95 -17.00 4.48
C ALA A 292 6.13 -18.21 3.54
N CYS A 293 7.36 -18.71 3.36
CA CYS A 293 7.61 -19.94 2.59
C CYS A 293 6.93 -21.16 3.21
N ILE A 294 7.01 -21.30 4.54
CA ILE A 294 6.34 -22.39 5.28
C ILE A 294 4.83 -22.29 5.11
N ARG A 295 4.24 -21.10 5.31
CA ARG A 295 2.79 -20.88 5.14
C ARG A 295 2.33 -21.23 3.72
N ALA A 296 3.03 -20.76 2.70
CA ALA A 296 2.69 -21.03 1.31
C ALA A 296 2.85 -22.51 0.96
N LYS A 297 3.89 -23.20 1.47
CA LYS A 297 4.05 -24.64 1.26
C LYS A 297 2.94 -25.44 1.93
N SER A 298 2.53 -25.07 3.14
CA SER A 298 1.35 -25.66 3.77
C SER A 298 0.08 -25.46 2.95
N ARG A 299 -0.14 -24.27 2.36
CA ARG A 299 -1.29 -24.02 1.48
C ARG A 299 -1.27 -24.89 0.22
N GLU A 300 -0.09 -25.15 -0.35
CA GLU A 300 0.08 -26.08 -1.47
C GLU A 300 -0.35 -27.51 -1.09
N HIS A 301 0.05 -27.98 0.09
CA HIS A 301 -0.37 -29.30 0.61
C HIS A 301 -1.86 -29.39 0.88
N ASP A 302 -2.46 -28.30 1.37
CA ASP A 302 -3.90 -28.23 1.65
C ASP A 302 -4.75 -28.03 0.37
N GLY A 303 -4.14 -28.00 -0.82
CA GLY A 303 -4.82 -27.78 -2.10
C GLY A 303 -5.31 -26.35 -2.34
N LEU A 304 -4.89 -25.40 -1.49
CA LEU A 304 -5.27 -23.97 -1.58
C LEU A 304 -4.32 -23.16 -2.47
N MET A 305 -3.29 -23.78 -3.01
CA MET A 305 -2.33 -23.16 -3.93
C MET A 305 -1.88 -24.18 -4.98
N GLU A 306 -1.68 -23.72 -6.21
CA GLU A 306 -1.14 -24.54 -7.30
C GLU A 306 0.23 -25.13 -6.93
N HIS A 307 0.40 -26.42 -7.24
CA HIS A 307 1.65 -27.12 -7.00
C HIS A 307 2.81 -26.50 -7.78
N GLY A 308 3.96 -26.34 -7.12
CA GLY A 308 5.17 -25.78 -7.72
C GLY A 308 5.19 -24.26 -7.91
N LYS A 309 4.17 -23.54 -7.43
CA LYS A 309 4.16 -22.07 -7.42
C LYS A 309 5.25 -21.50 -6.48
N MET A 310 5.50 -22.18 -5.36
CA MET A 310 6.61 -21.86 -4.46
C MET A 310 7.94 -22.39 -5.02
N ARG A 311 8.91 -21.49 -5.24
CA ARG A 311 10.21 -21.83 -5.87
C ARG A 311 11.42 -21.69 -4.93
N VAL A 312 11.19 -21.37 -3.66
CA VAL A 312 12.27 -21.15 -2.70
C VAL A 312 12.87 -22.48 -2.26
N LYS A 313 14.20 -22.58 -2.34
CA LYS A 313 15.00 -23.69 -1.85
C LYS A 313 15.85 -23.19 -0.67
N PRO A 314 15.45 -23.47 0.59
CA PRO A 314 16.23 -23.05 1.76
C PRO A 314 17.65 -23.63 1.77
N LEU A 315 17.84 -24.80 1.15
CA LEU A 315 19.14 -25.48 1.02
C LEU A 315 19.91 -25.13 -0.26
N ASP A 316 19.80 -23.89 -0.72
CA ASP A 316 20.46 -23.41 -1.94
C ASP A 316 21.99 -23.36 -1.80
N SER A 317 22.70 -23.99 -2.74
CA SER A 317 24.16 -24.13 -2.70
C SER A 317 24.90 -22.78 -2.64
N VAL A 318 24.36 -21.75 -3.30
CA VAL A 318 24.93 -20.40 -3.30
C VAL A 318 24.88 -19.81 -1.89
N ILE A 319 23.72 -19.86 -1.23
CA ILE A 319 23.55 -19.40 0.16
C ILE A 319 24.51 -20.15 1.10
N TRP A 320 24.61 -21.47 1.01
CA TRP A 320 25.49 -22.27 1.86
C TRP A 320 26.99 -21.99 1.62
N SER A 321 27.39 -21.76 0.38
CA SER A 321 28.77 -21.36 0.04
C SER A 321 29.13 -19.98 0.60
N TRP A 322 28.17 -19.05 0.59
CA TRP A 322 28.32 -17.74 1.19
C TRP A 322 28.40 -17.86 2.72
N LEU A 323 27.55 -18.68 3.33
CA LEU A 323 27.47 -18.88 4.76
C LEU A 323 28.75 -19.46 5.36
N LYS A 324 29.40 -20.41 4.64
CA LYS A 324 30.73 -20.95 5.02
C LYS A 324 31.79 -19.85 5.09
N ARG A 325 31.74 -18.86 4.19
CA ARG A 325 32.66 -17.71 4.20
C ARG A 325 32.30 -16.70 5.29
N TYR A 326 31.00 -16.49 5.52
CA TYR A 326 30.49 -15.53 6.49
C TYR A 326 30.69 -15.97 7.96
N GLU A 327 30.77 -17.27 8.22
CA GLU A 327 30.96 -17.86 9.56
C GLU A 327 32.23 -17.36 10.26
N ALA A 328 33.28 -17.03 9.50
CA ALA A 328 34.52 -16.46 10.04
C ALA A 328 34.33 -15.02 10.61
N ALA A 329 33.34 -14.27 10.11
CA ALA A 329 33.13 -12.87 10.47
C ALA A 329 32.01 -12.66 11.52
N ALA A 330 30.96 -13.49 11.51
CA ALA A 330 29.80 -13.30 12.38
C ALA A 330 29.16 -14.63 12.82
N GLN A 331 29.89 -15.36 13.67
CA GLN A 331 29.54 -16.73 14.10
C GLN A 331 28.11 -16.88 14.60
N ASN A 332 27.62 -15.97 15.46
CA ASN A 332 26.28 -16.08 16.03
C ASN A 332 25.17 -15.95 14.98
N LYS A 333 25.28 -14.97 14.06
CA LYS A 333 24.31 -14.77 12.97
C LYS A 333 24.36 -15.93 11.98
N ALA A 334 25.56 -16.39 11.63
CA ALA A 334 25.74 -17.53 10.74
C ALA A 334 25.12 -18.82 11.32
N LYS A 335 25.35 -19.09 12.61
CA LYS A 335 24.78 -20.24 13.32
C LYS A 335 23.25 -20.19 13.35
N TRP A 336 22.67 -19.02 13.67
CA TRP A 336 21.23 -18.81 13.62
C TRP A 336 20.67 -19.05 12.22
N LEU A 337 21.30 -18.47 11.18
CA LEU A 337 20.82 -18.59 9.80
C LEU A 337 20.88 -20.05 9.31
N LYS A 338 21.95 -20.80 9.64
CA LYS A 338 22.03 -22.24 9.37
C LYS A 338 20.82 -22.96 9.96
N GLY A 339 20.58 -22.74 11.26
CA GLY A 339 19.44 -23.32 11.98
C GLY A 339 18.11 -22.98 11.33
N ALA A 340 17.87 -21.70 11.03
CA ALA A 340 16.63 -21.24 10.41
C ALA A 340 16.39 -21.90 9.04
N LEU A 341 17.41 -21.96 8.18
CA LEU A 341 17.30 -22.59 6.86
C LEU A 341 17.05 -24.10 6.95
N THR A 342 17.75 -24.80 7.85
CA THR A 342 17.55 -26.25 8.05
C THR A 342 16.18 -26.57 8.63
N THR A 343 15.72 -25.79 9.61
CA THR A 343 14.38 -25.95 10.22
C THR A 343 13.30 -25.69 9.17
N THR A 344 13.46 -24.64 8.36
CA THR A 344 12.53 -24.31 7.28
C THR A 344 12.45 -25.45 6.26
N ALA A 345 13.59 -25.99 5.82
CA ALA A 345 13.63 -27.11 4.88
C ALA A 345 12.92 -28.36 5.43
N SER A 346 13.13 -28.65 6.72
CA SER A 346 12.46 -29.76 7.41
C SER A 346 10.93 -29.57 7.43
N MET A 347 10.46 -28.39 7.88
CA MET A 347 9.03 -28.09 7.99
C MET A 347 8.30 -27.99 6.64
N MET A 348 9.00 -27.56 5.58
CA MET A 348 8.48 -27.56 4.22
C MET A 348 8.37 -28.98 3.64
N SER A 349 9.13 -29.95 4.16
CA SER A 349 9.12 -31.34 3.70
C SER A 349 8.15 -32.21 4.51
N ASP A 350 7.92 -31.87 5.77
CA ASP A 350 6.97 -32.56 6.64
C ASP A 350 5.53 -32.37 6.12
N THR A 351 4.78 -33.44 5.90
CA THR A 351 3.37 -33.38 5.48
C THR A 351 2.39 -33.70 6.60
N ALA A 352 2.88 -34.14 7.77
CA ALA A 352 2.05 -34.66 8.86
C ALA A 352 1.57 -33.56 9.81
N THR A 353 2.31 -32.47 9.94
CA THR A 353 1.99 -31.39 10.88
C THR A 353 1.05 -30.34 10.28
N GLY A 354 0.03 -29.95 11.05
CA GLY A 354 -0.91 -28.90 10.66
C GLY A 354 -0.23 -27.54 10.48
N ARG A 355 -0.75 -26.71 9.56
CA ARG A 355 -0.22 -25.39 9.20
C ARG A 355 0.10 -24.49 10.41
N ASP A 356 -0.86 -24.37 11.34
CA ASP A 356 -0.69 -23.52 12.52
C ASP A 356 0.38 -24.04 13.48
N GLN A 357 0.52 -25.37 13.57
CA GLN A 357 1.54 -26.00 14.40
C GLN A 357 2.93 -25.73 13.83
N LYS A 358 3.14 -25.94 12.52
CA LYS A 358 4.41 -25.62 11.85
C LYS A 358 4.84 -24.17 12.06
N HIS A 359 3.90 -23.23 11.95
CA HIS A 359 4.21 -21.82 12.21
C HIS A 359 4.62 -21.57 13.67
N LYS A 360 3.88 -22.15 14.64
CA LYS A 360 4.21 -22.02 16.07
C LYS A 360 5.59 -22.61 16.37
N ASP A 361 5.88 -23.79 15.84
CA ASP A 361 7.16 -24.47 16.02
C ASP A 361 8.31 -23.68 15.39
N PHE A 362 8.10 -23.15 14.17
CA PHE A 362 9.10 -22.30 13.50
C PHE A 362 9.39 -21.03 14.31
N LYS A 363 8.32 -20.37 14.79
CA LYS A 363 8.43 -19.18 15.62
C LYS A 363 9.17 -19.47 16.93
N ALA A 364 8.89 -20.59 17.58
CA ALA A 364 9.57 -21.00 18.81
C ALA A 364 11.08 -21.28 18.58
N ALA A 365 11.41 -21.90 17.44
CA ALA A 365 12.78 -22.27 17.11
C ALA A 365 13.63 -21.08 16.64
N CYS A 366 13.06 -20.19 15.82
CA CYS A 366 13.83 -19.19 15.08
C CYS A 366 13.44 -17.74 15.38
N GLY A 367 12.27 -17.50 15.98
CA GLY A 367 11.71 -16.17 16.24
C GLY A 367 12.08 -15.56 17.60
N GLN A 368 13.09 -16.10 18.29
CA GLN A 368 13.46 -15.63 19.62
C GLN A 368 14.15 -14.26 19.57
N LYS A 369 13.78 -13.35 20.49
CA LYS A 369 14.41 -12.02 20.63
C LYS A 369 15.92 -12.10 20.88
N SER A 370 16.37 -13.14 21.59
CA SER A 370 17.79 -13.45 21.82
C SER A 370 18.58 -13.65 20.52
N SER A 371 17.90 -14.04 19.44
CA SER A 371 18.50 -14.25 18.12
C SER A 371 18.56 -12.96 17.28
N GLY A 372 18.10 -11.83 17.81
CA GLY A 372 18.03 -10.54 17.11
C GLY A 372 16.81 -10.39 16.19
N VAL A 373 15.85 -11.31 16.26
CA VAL A 373 14.57 -11.21 15.56
C VAL A 373 13.64 -10.29 16.34
N ILE A 374 13.11 -9.26 15.69
CA ILE A 374 12.05 -8.44 16.25
C ILE A 374 10.72 -9.08 15.90
N GLU A 375 9.93 -9.37 16.93
CA GLU A 375 8.59 -9.90 16.74
C GLU A 375 7.67 -8.81 16.23
N ILE A 376 7.26 -8.93 14.96
CA ILE A 376 6.21 -8.13 14.35
C ILE A 376 5.04 -9.08 14.09
N PRO A 377 3.86 -8.85 14.68
CA PRO A 377 2.69 -9.68 14.43
C PRO A 377 2.34 -9.70 12.95
N VAL A 378 2.15 -10.88 12.37
CA VAL A 378 1.72 -10.99 10.97
C VAL A 378 0.21 -10.77 10.93
N PRO A 379 -0.31 -9.83 10.12
CA PRO A 379 -1.75 -9.67 9.91
C PRO A 379 -2.33 -10.98 9.36
N ARG A 380 -3.31 -11.55 10.06
CA ARG A 380 -3.99 -12.78 9.65
C ARG A 380 -5.46 -12.47 9.32
N PRO A 381 -6.05 -13.13 8.31
CA PRO A 381 -7.49 -13.13 8.14
C PRO A 381 -8.09 -13.77 9.39
N THR A 382 -9.01 -13.06 10.03
CA THR A 382 -9.88 -13.66 11.03
C THR A 382 -10.73 -14.69 10.30
N ARG A 383 -10.76 -15.93 10.79
CA ARG A 383 -11.86 -16.84 10.46
C ARG A 383 -13.13 -16.09 10.84
N THR A 384 -13.96 -15.75 9.85
CA THR A 384 -15.33 -15.36 10.09
C THR A 384 -15.96 -16.49 10.91
N SER A 385 -16.28 -16.20 12.17
CA SER A 385 -17.00 -17.09 13.07
C SER A 385 -18.41 -17.30 12.56
#